data_AF-A0A5C6CIC4-F1
#
_entry.id   AF-A0A5C6CIC4-F1
#
_cell.length_a   1.000
_cell.length_b   1.000
_cell.length_c   1.000
_cell.angle_alpha   90.00
_cell.angle_beta   90.00
_cell.angle_gamma   90.00
#
_symmetry.space_group_name_H-M   'P 1'
#
loop_
_entity.id
_entity.type
_entity.pdbx_description
1 polymer ?
#
loop_
_entity_poly.entity_id
_entity_poly.type
_entity_poly.pdbx_seq_one_letter_code
_entity_poly.pdbx_strand_id
1 'polypeptide(L)'
;MKTESPKTVAALFEHWKQEHTNLQQELDAFRDWTCEVASQQAAEFSDAAMRLLQIRDRLVDHFVREDQIGRQLREHYPKGSVEVEASYRQACQDHEELLSELDDLADRLDQVDPPFESWMEAVHEVTLFIDRIEEHEECEAEHVRWLAPPDALTPRDRLAPRDTADES
;
A
#
# COMPACT_ATOMS: atom_id res chain seq x y z
N MET A 1 21.93 21.46 -16.52
CA MET A 1 21.41 20.54 -15.48
C MET A 1 20.53 21.36 -14.57
N LYS A 2 19.21 21.15 -14.60
CA LYS A 2 18.30 21.82 -13.66
C LYS A 2 18.43 21.09 -12.33
N THR A 3 18.98 21.76 -11.33
CA THR A 3 18.92 21.35 -9.94
C THR A 3 17.45 21.39 -9.52
N GLU A 4 16.83 20.22 -9.33
CA GLU A 4 15.55 20.15 -8.65
C GLU A 4 15.76 20.69 -7.23
N SER A 5 15.01 21.73 -6.87
CA SER A 5 14.99 22.23 -5.50
C SER A 5 14.63 21.07 -4.56
N PRO A 6 15.22 20.98 -3.35
CA PRO A 6 14.82 19.97 -2.39
C PRO A 6 13.31 20.13 -2.15
N LYS A 7 12.53 19.08 -2.49
CA LYS A 7 11.11 19.04 -2.20
C LYS A 7 10.99 19.25 -0.68
N THR A 8 10.21 20.23 -0.27
CA THR A 8 9.96 20.45 1.15
C THR A 8 9.31 19.19 1.72
N VAL A 9 9.54 18.90 3.00
CA VAL A 9 8.92 17.76 3.70
C VAL A 9 7.40 17.72 3.43
N ALA A 10 6.71 18.86 3.52
CA ALA A 10 5.28 18.97 3.18
C ALA A 10 4.93 18.56 1.74
N ALA A 11 5.77 18.86 0.74
CA ALA A 11 5.54 18.44 -0.63
C ALA A 11 5.75 16.93 -0.84
N LEU A 12 6.62 16.29 -0.04
CA LEU A 12 6.78 14.83 -0.05
C LEU A 12 5.54 14.15 0.52
N PHE A 13 5.00 14.66 1.64
CA PHE A 13 3.78 14.14 2.25
C PHE A 13 2.55 14.27 1.34
N GLU A 14 2.37 15.41 0.67
CA GLU A 14 1.24 15.58 -0.25
C GLU A 14 1.34 14.65 -1.47
N HIS A 15 2.55 14.46 -1.99
CA HIS A 15 2.81 13.55 -3.09
C HIS A 15 2.51 12.10 -2.71
N TRP A 16 2.98 11.66 -1.54
CA TRP A 16 2.70 10.33 -0.98
C TRP A 16 1.19 10.09 -0.77
N LYS A 17 0.46 11.07 -0.20
CA LYS A 17 -1.01 10.97 -0.04
C LYS A 17 -1.74 10.77 -1.38
N GLN A 18 -1.29 11.47 -2.41
CA GLN A 18 -1.88 11.34 -3.74
C GLN A 18 -1.59 9.97 -4.36
N GLU A 19 -0.40 9.41 -4.14
CA GLU A 19 -0.03 8.07 -4.61
C GLU A 19 -0.87 6.99 -3.94
N HIS A 20 -1.03 7.05 -2.61
CA HIS A 20 -1.96 6.17 -1.88
C HIS A 20 -3.38 6.25 -2.41
N THR A 21 -3.89 7.46 -2.65
CA THR A 21 -5.23 7.64 -3.18
C THR A 21 -5.38 6.98 -4.56
N ASN A 22 -4.34 7.06 -5.40
CA ASN A 22 -4.37 6.44 -6.72
C ASN A 22 -4.29 4.91 -6.62
N LEU A 23 -3.42 4.38 -5.75
CA LEU A 23 -3.29 2.94 -5.50
C LEU A 23 -4.63 2.36 -5.01
N GLN A 24 -5.26 3.01 -4.04
CA GLN A 24 -6.58 2.61 -3.53
C GLN A 24 -7.63 2.55 -4.65
N GLN A 25 -7.66 3.54 -5.54
CA GLN A 25 -8.59 3.56 -6.66
C GLN A 25 -8.34 2.40 -7.64
N GLU A 26 -7.09 2.02 -7.86
CA GLU A 26 -6.74 0.88 -8.71
C GLU A 26 -7.15 -0.45 -8.08
N LEU A 27 -6.96 -0.61 -6.77
CA LEU A 27 -7.39 -1.77 -6.00
C LEU A 27 -8.92 -1.90 -5.98
N ASP A 28 -9.63 -0.80 -5.74
CA ASP A 28 -11.10 -0.76 -5.77
C ASP A 28 -11.64 -1.11 -7.17
N ALA A 29 -11.05 -0.53 -8.22
CA ALA A 29 -11.43 -0.84 -9.60
C ALA A 29 -11.20 -2.32 -9.96
N PHE A 30 -10.16 -2.94 -9.39
CA PHE A 30 -9.92 -4.36 -9.56
C PHE A 30 -10.97 -5.22 -8.83
N ARG A 31 -11.33 -4.87 -7.58
CA ARG A 31 -12.42 -5.55 -6.84
C ARG A 31 -13.75 -5.45 -7.59
N ASP A 32 -14.10 -4.27 -8.08
CA ASP A 32 -15.33 -4.06 -8.86
C ASP A 32 -15.35 -4.94 -10.11
N TRP A 33 -14.23 -4.96 -10.86
CA TRP A 33 -14.10 -5.79 -12.05
C TRP A 33 -14.25 -7.29 -11.75
N THR A 34 -13.62 -7.81 -10.68
CA THR A 34 -13.76 -9.24 -10.33
C THR A 34 -15.19 -9.63 -9.97
N CYS A 35 -15.91 -8.72 -9.29
CA CYS A 35 -17.34 -8.89 -8.98
C CYS A 35 -18.21 -8.86 -10.26
N GLU A 36 -17.92 -7.96 -11.19
CA GLU A 36 -18.62 -7.88 -12.49
C GLU A 36 -18.44 -9.17 -13.30
N VAL A 37 -17.21 -9.71 -13.38
CA VAL A 37 -16.92 -10.97 -14.07
C VAL A 37 -17.66 -12.14 -13.42
N ALA A 38 -17.68 -12.20 -12.09
CA ALA A 38 -18.41 -13.23 -11.35
C ALA A 38 -19.92 -13.22 -11.70
N SER A 39 -20.51 -12.04 -11.88
CA SER A 39 -21.93 -11.90 -12.24
C SER A 39 -22.27 -12.45 -13.63
N GLN A 40 -21.27 -12.53 -14.52
CA GLN A 40 -21.40 -13.02 -15.89
C GLN A 40 -21.19 -14.53 -16.02
N GLN A 41 -20.85 -15.22 -14.92
CA GLN A 41 -20.50 -16.66 -14.89
C GLN A 41 -19.34 -17.02 -15.84
N ALA A 42 -18.48 -16.04 -16.16
CA ALA A 42 -17.23 -16.25 -16.87
C ALA A 42 -16.10 -16.33 -15.84
N ALA A 43 -15.18 -17.28 -16.01
CA ALA A 43 -13.94 -17.31 -15.24
C ALA A 43 -12.84 -16.71 -16.11
N GLU A 44 -12.21 -15.65 -15.63
CA GLU A 44 -11.21 -14.87 -16.38
C GLU A 44 -9.87 -14.89 -15.63
N PHE A 45 -9.38 -16.09 -15.33
CA PHE A 45 -8.19 -16.29 -14.47
C PHE A 45 -6.93 -15.65 -15.05
N SER A 46 -6.62 -15.86 -16.33
CA SER A 46 -5.44 -15.24 -16.97
C SER A 46 -5.55 -13.71 -17.05
N ASP A 47 -6.75 -13.17 -17.28
CA ASP A 47 -6.98 -11.72 -17.28
C ASP A 47 -6.80 -11.14 -15.86
N ALA A 48 -7.22 -11.87 -14.82
CA ALA A 48 -6.97 -11.50 -13.44
C ALA A 48 -5.48 -11.50 -13.11
N ALA A 49 -4.74 -12.54 -13.53
CA ALA A 49 -3.29 -12.61 -13.38
C ALA A 49 -2.60 -11.42 -14.03
N MET A 50 -2.95 -11.11 -15.29
CA MET A 50 -2.37 -9.96 -16.01
C MET A 50 -2.65 -8.63 -15.29
N ARG A 51 -3.85 -8.43 -14.78
CA ARG A 51 -4.21 -7.22 -14.03
C ARG A 51 -3.49 -7.14 -12.68
N LEU A 52 -3.31 -8.26 -11.98
CA LEU A 52 -2.53 -8.31 -10.74
C LEU A 52 -1.06 -7.99 -10.99
N LEU A 53 -0.47 -8.45 -12.10
CA LEU A 53 0.89 -8.08 -12.49
C LEU A 53 1.01 -6.57 -12.80
N GLN A 54 -0.04 -5.93 -13.33
CA GLN A 54 -0.06 -4.48 -13.51
C GLN A 54 -0.09 -3.75 -12.17
N ILE A 55 -0.88 -4.23 -11.20
CA ILE A 55 -0.91 -3.71 -9.83
C ILE A 55 0.45 -3.92 -9.15
N ARG A 56 1.08 -5.07 -9.36
CA ARG A 56 2.42 -5.37 -8.85
C ARG A 56 3.46 -4.36 -9.32
N ASP A 57 3.49 -4.04 -10.61
CA ASP A 57 4.42 -3.03 -11.14
C ASP A 57 4.19 -1.66 -10.49
N ARG A 58 2.94 -1.33 -10.17
CA ARG A 58 2.59 -0.10 -9.44
C ARG A 58 3.03 -0.13 -7.99
N LEU A 59 2.85 -1.25 -7.29
CA LEU A 59 3.30 -1.44 -5.92
C LEU A 59 4.83 -1.36 -5.82
N VAL A 60 5.56 -1.94 -6.78
CA VAL A 60 7.03 -1.80 -6.84
C VAL A 60 7.43 -0.33 -6.94
N ASP A 61 6.81 0.41 -7.87
CA ASP A 61 7.07 1.85 -8.04
C ASP A 61 6.69 2.67 -6.79
N HIS A 62 5.63 2.27 -6.09
CA HIS A 62 5.14 2.87 -4.85
C HIS A 62 6.12 2.64 -3.70
N PHE A 63 6.47 1.39 -3.40
CA PHE A 63 7.41 1.01 -2.33
C PHE A 63 8.80 1.63 -2.51
N VAL A 64 9.31 1.74 -3.74
CA VAL A 64 10.57 2.44 -4.03
C VAL A 64 10.51 3.92 -3.63
N ARG A 65 9.36 4.58 -3.83
CA ARG A 65 9.17 5.99 -3.45
C ARG A 65 9.04 6.13 -1.94
N GLU A 66 8.34 5.22 -1.29
CA GLU A 66 8.25 5.19 0.17
C GLU A 66 9.61 5.01 0.83
N ASP A 67 10.44 4.10 0.30
CA ASP A 67 11.83 3.95 0.73
C ASP A 67 12.60 5.27 0.57
N GLN A 68 12.46 5.94 -0.57
CA GLN A 68 13.11 7.24 -0.82
C GLN A 68 12.65 8.31 0.17
N ILE A 69 11.34 8.38 0.47
CA ILE A 69 10.77 9.33 1.44
C ILE A 69 11.25 9.00 2.85
N GLY A 70 11.24 7.72 3.25
CA GLY A 70 11.73 7.26 4.54
C GLY A 70 13.22 7.57 4.75
N ARG A 71 14.05 7.43 3.71
CA ARG A 71 15.46 7.88 3.74
C ARG A 71 15.59 9.38 3.92
N GLN A 72 14.86 10.18 3.15
CA GLN A 72 14.89 11.65 3.26
C GLN A 72 14.44 12.14 4.64
N LEU A 73 13.39 11.55 5.20
CA LEU A 73 12.92 11.84 6.55
C LEU A 73 14.00 11.52 7.60
N ARG A 74 14.69 10.37 7.49
CA ARG A 74 15.79 10.02 8.40
C ARG A 74 16.98 10.98 8.31
N GLU A 75 17.31 11.46 7.11
CA GLU A 75 18.37 12.47 6.92
C GLU A 75 18.00 13.81 7.57
N HIS A 76 16.73 14.21 7.49
CA HIS A 76 16.23 15.45 8.11
C HIS A 76 16.04 15.34 9.63
N TYR A 77 15.76 14.14 10.13
CA TYR A 77 15.52 13.86 11.54
C TYR A 77 16.45 12.74 12.06
N PRO A 78 17.78 12.98 12.14
CA PRO A 78 18.76 11.96 12.54
C PRO A 78 18.65 11.52 14.00
N LYS A 79 17.78 12.16 14.78
CA LYS A 79 17.37 11.73 16.13
C LYS A 79 16.06 10.94 16.12
N GLY A 80 15.68 10.34 14.98
CA GLY A 80 14.55 9.42 14.89
C GLY A 80 14.64 8.41 16.03
N SER A 81 13.55 8.24 16.76
CA SER A 81 13.52 7.33 17.89
C SER A 81 13.72 5.88 17.38
N VAL A 82 14.15 4.97 18.25
CA VAL A 82 14.41 3.55 17.86
C VAL A 82 13.17 2.94 17.20
N GLU A 83 12.00 3.39 17.60
CA GLU A 83 10.68 3.02 17.10
C GLU A 83 10.48 3.38 15.62
N VAL A 84 11.01 4.53 15.17
CA VAL A 84 10.93 4.98 13.76
C VAL A 84 11.75 4.06 12.85
N GLU A 85 12.95 3.73 13.30
CA GLU A 85 13.84 2.85 12.54
C GLU A 85 13.34 1.41 12.55
N ALA A 86 12.72 0.95 13.64
CA ALA A 86 12.05 -0.34 13.70
C ALA A 86 10.85 -0.40 12.74
N SER A 87 10.00 0.62 12.75
CA SER A 87 8.83 0.76 11.86
C SER A 87 9.25 0.76 10.38
N TYR A 88 10.27 1.54 10.01
CA TYR A 88 10.77 1.55 8.63
C TYR A 88 11.33 0.19 8.18
N ARG A 89 12.04 -0.53 9.04
CA ARG A 89 12.53 -1.88 8.70
C ARG A 89 11.38 -2.87 8.53
N GLN A 90 10.35 -2.76 9.38
CA GLN A 90 9.16 -3.58 9.28
C GLN A 90 8.45 -3.33 7.94
N ALA A 91 8.21 -2.06 7.59
CA ALA A 91 7.65 -1.67 6.30
C ALA A 91 8.43 -2.25 5.10
N CYS A 92 9.76 -2.15 5.11
CA CYS A 92 10.57 -2.74 4.04
C CYS A 92 10.42 -4.27 3.92
N GLN A 93 10.28 -4.95 5.05
CA GLN A 93 10.04 -6.40 5.05
C GLN A 93 8.63 -6.71 4.55
N ASP A 94 7.63 -5.96 5.00
CA ASP A 94 6.24 -6.13 4.59
C ASP A 94 6.10 -5.91 3.06
N HIS A 95 6.81 -4.93 2.49
CA HIS A 95 6.87 -4.72 1.04
C HIS A 95 7.36 -5.95 0.27
N GLU A 96 8.43 -6.60 0.74
CA GLU A 96 8.97 -7.81 0.11
C GLU A 96 7.98 -8.98 0.20
N GLU A 97 7.32 -9.14 1.35
CA GLU A 97 6.33 -10.19 1.58
C GLU A 97 5.08 -9.97 0.71
N LEU A 98 4.56 -8.74 0.64
CA LEU A 98 3.39 -8.39 -0.18
C LEU A 98 3.65 -8.61 -1.67
N LEU A 99 4.83 -8.24 -2.17
CA LEU A 99 5.19 -8.48 -3.57
C LEU A 99 5.32 -9.97 -3.88
N SER A 100 5.91 -10.75 -2.96
CA SER A 100 6.01 -12.21 -3.13
C SER A 100 4.64 -12.88 -3.14
N GLU A 101 3.73 -12.46 -2.25
CA GLU A 101 2.38 -12.99 -2.19
C GLU A 101 1.57 -12.66 -3.45
N LEU A 102 1.74 -11.45 -3.98
CA LEU A 102 1.12 -11.04 -5.25
C LEU A 102 1.63 -11.84 -6.44
N ASP A 103 2.95 -12.08 -6.49
CA ASP A 103 3.58 -12.91 -7.52
C ASP A 103 3.04 -14.34 -7.47
N ASP A 104 3.00 -14.94 -6.28
CA ASP A 104 2.46 -16.30 -6.09
C ASP A 104 0.98 -16.39 -6.48
N LEU A 105 0.18 -15.36 -6.18
CA LEU A 105 -1.24 -15.31 -6.52
C LEU A 105 -1.46 -15.16 -8.03
N ALA A 106 -0.71 -14.27 -8.68
CA ALA A 106 -0.74 -14.10 -10.13
C ALA A 106 -0.31 -15.38 -10.85
N ASP A 107 0.76 -16.04 -10.38
CA ASP A 107 1.24 -17.31 -10.93
C ASP A 107 0.22 -18.43 -10.79
N ARG A 108 -0.51 -18.51 -9.67
CA ARG A 108 -1.63 -19.46 -9.48
C ARG A 108 -2.76 -19.20 -10.47
N LEU A 109 -3.09 -17.94 -10.72
CA LEU A 109 -4.16 -17.54 -11.63
C LEU A 109 -3.81 -17.78 -13.11
N ASP A 110 -2.54 -17.67 -13.50
CA ASP A 110 -2.10 -17.85 -14.90
C ASP A 110 -1.84 -19.31 -15.29
N GLN A 111 -2.02 -20.27 -14.38
CA GLN A 111 -1.83 -21.68 -14.71
C GLN A 111 -2.87 -22.15 -15.73
N VAL A 112 -2.49 -23.12 -16.58
CA VAL A 112 -3.41 -23.75 -17.54
C VAL A 112 -4.61 -24.40 -16.84
N ASP A 113 -4.39 -24.91 -15.62
CA ASP A 113 -5.41 -25.45 -14.73
C ASP A 113 -5.23 -24.78 -13.35
N PRO A 114 -5.84 -23.60 -13.12
CA PRO A 114 -5.67 -22.84 -11.88
C PRO A 114 -6.09 -23.67 -10.66
N PRO A 115 -5.34 -23.61 -9.54
CA PRO A 115 -5.60 -24.42 -8.35
C PRO A 115 -6.73 -23.81 -7.48
N PHE A 116 -7.83 -23.39 -8.10
CA PHE A 116 -9.02 -22.86 -7.45
C PHE A 116 -10.22 -23.72 -7.83
N GLU A 117 -11.02 -24.13 -6.85
CA GLU A 117 -12.27 -24.86 -7.04
C GLU A 117 -13.29 -24.06 -7.83
N SER A 118 -13.24 -22.72 -7.73
CA SER A 118 -14.11 -21.82 -8.48
C SER A 118 -13.52 -20.43 -8.67
N TRP A 119 -14.08 -19.67 -9.62
CA TRP A 119 -13.79 -18.24 -9.75
C TRP A 119 -14.02 -17.47 -8.45
N MET A 120 -15.08 -17.77 -7.70
CA MET A 120 -15.38 -17.08 -6.45
C MET A 120 -14.33 -17.32 -5.36
N GLU A 121 -13.71 -18.50 -5.33
CA GLU A 121 -12.61 -18.78 -4.42
C GLU A 121 -11.37 -17.96 -4.79
N ALA A 122 -11.04 -17.88 -6.08
CA ALA A 122 -9.95 -17.04 -6.55
C ALA A 122 -10.19 -15.55 -6.23
N VAL A 123 -11.41 -15.05 -6.47
CA VAL A 123 -11.77 -13.66 -6.11
C VAL A 123 -11.68 -13.43 -4.61
N HIS A 124 -12.04 -14.42 -3.79
CA HIS A 124 -11.89 -14.31 -2.34
C HIS A 124 -10.43 -14.18 -1.92
N GLU A 125 -9.54 -15.03 -2.43
CA GLU A 125 -8.09 -14.97 -2.17
C GLU A 125 -7.50 -13.61 -2.59
N VAL A 126 -7.90 -13.10 -3.76
CA VAL A 126 -7.46 -11.77 -4.20
C VAL A 126 -8.02 -10.67 -3.31
N THR A 127 -9.26 -10.77 -2.85
CA THR A 127 -9.84 -9.77 -1.94
C THR A 127 -9.08 -9.74 -0.62
N LEU A 128 -8.74 -10.90 -0.05
CA LEU A 128 -7.93 -10.99 1.17
C LEU A 128 -6.55 -10.34 1.00
N PHE A 129 -5.92 -10.55 -0.15
CA PHE A 129 -4.66 -9.89 -0.47
C PHE A 129 -4.80 -8.36 -0.53
N ILE A 130 -5.87 -7.86 -1.16
CA ILE A 130 -6.13 -6.41 -1.22
C ILE A 130 -6.41 -5.85 0.18
N ASP A 131 -7.21 -6.53 1.01
CA ASP A 131 -7.46 -6.14 2.39
C ASP A 131 -6.14 -5.99 3.18
N ARG A 132 -5.18 -6.89 2.92
CA ARG A 132 -3.86 -6.84 3.57
C ARG A 132 -3.01 -5.66 3.10
N ILE A 133 -3.05 -5.31 1.81
CA ILE A 133 -2.40 -4.07 1.33
C ILE A 133 -3.02 -2.86 2.04
N GLU A 134 -4.34 -2.78 2.10
CA GLU A 134 -5.02 -1.65 2.75
C GLU A 134 -4.62 -1.50 4.22
N GLU A 135 -4.56 -2.60 4.97
CA GLU A 135 -4.08 -2.60 6.36
C GLU A 135 -2.62 -2.12 6.47
N HIS A 136 -1.76 -2.55 5.54
CA HIS A 136 -0.37 -2.11 5.48
C HIS A 136 -0.27 -0.59 5.21
N GLU A 137 -0.97 -0.08 4.21
CA GLU A 137 -0.97 1.35 3.86
C GLU A 137 -1.55 2.22 4.99
N GLU A 138 -2.58 1.74 5.70
CA GLU A 138 -3.13 2.39 6.89
C GLU A 138 -2.10 2.47 8.03
N CYS A 139 -1.39 1.37 8.31
CA CYS A 139 -0.32 1.34 9.30
C CYS A 139 0.81 2.32 8.97
N GLU A 140 1.21 2.39 7.70
CA GLU A 140 2.23 3.34 7.25
C GLU A 140 1.73 4.77 7.35
N ALA A 141 0.47 5.04 7.01
CA ALA A 141 -0.13 6.36 7.14
C ALA A 141 -0.10 6.89 8.57
N GLU A 142 -0.34 6.03 9.55
CA GLU A 142 -0.22 6.39 10.96
C GLU A 142 1.23 6.75 11.30
N HIS A 143 2.20 5.90 10.94
CA HIS A 143 3.62 6.15 11.22
C HIS A 143 4.15 7.43 10.54
N VAL A 144 3.77 7.65 9.29
CA VAL A 144 4.11 8.84 8.50
C VAL A 144 3.52 10.09 9.16
N ARG A 145 2.29 10.05 9.69
CA ARG A 145 1.71 11.15 10.49
C ARG A 145 2.49 11.43 11.78
N TRP A 146 2.97 10.41 12.48
CA TRP A 146 3.82 10.58 13.67
C TRP A 146 5.14 11.29 13.37
N LEU A 147 5.68 11.09 12.15
CA LEU A 147 6.93 11.70 11.69
C LEU A 147 6.77 13.07 11.05
N ALA A 148 5.54 13.43 10.65
CA ALA A 148 5.26 14.70 10.01
C ALA A 148 5.47 15.85 11.01
N PRO A 149 6.21 16.93 10.63
CA PRO A 149 6.28 18.11 11.47
C PRO A 149 4.88 18.69 11.70
N PRO A 150 4.59 19.31 12.86
CA PRO A 150 3.26 19.82 13.21
C PRO A 150 2.65 20.77 12.16
N ASP A 151 3.53 21.46 11.44
CA ASP A 151 3.27 22.46 10.41
C ASP A 151 3.06 21.86 9.01
N ALA A 152 3.39 20.58 8.80
CA ALA A 152 3.09 19.83 7.58
C ALA A 152 1.75 19.08 7.64
N LEU A 153 1.18 18.91 8.83
CA LEU A 153 -0.14 18.31 9.03
C LEU A 153 -1.24 19.37 8.92
N THR A 154 -2.28 19.09 8.12
CA THR A 154 -3.48 19.94 8.13
C THR A 154 -4.16 19.85 9.51
N PRO A 155 -4.97 20.83 9.94
CA PRO A 155 -5.70 20.75 11.21
C PRO A 155 -6.56 19.49 11.36
N ARG A 156 -6.96 18.86 10.24
CA ARG A 156 -7.71 17.61 10.19
C ARG A 156 -6.84 16.37 10.48
N ASP A 157 -5.54 16.44 10.19
CA ASP A 157 -4.58 15.35 10.38
C ASP A 157 -3.94 15.34 11.79
N ARG A 158 -4.12 16.41 12.58
CA ARG A 158 -3.57 16.53 13.96
C ARG A 158 -4.39 15.81 15.03
N LEU A 159 -5.50 15.17 14.67
CA LEU A 159 -6.40 14.51 15.60
C LEU A 159 -6.28 12.98 15.47
N ALA A 160 -5.41 12.36 16.26
CA ALA A 160 -5.56 10.96 16.68
C ALA A 160 -4.68 10.67 17.92
N PRO A 161 -5.02 9.71 18.81
CA PRO A 161 -6.30 9.04 19.02
C PRO A 161 -7.06 9.62 20.25
N ARG A 162 -8.34 9.27 20.40
CA ARG A 162 -9.04 9.41 21.69
C ARG A 162 -8.25 8.62 22.73
N ASP A 163 -7.89 9.29 23.83
CA ASP A 163 -7.47 8.65 25.07
C ASP A 163 -8.42 7.50 25.40
N THR A 164 -7.95 6.26 25.23
CA THR A 164 -8.42 5.15 26.06
C THR A 164 -7.58 5.16 27.32
N ALA A 165 -7.88 6.07 28.23
CA ALA A 165 -7.55 6.02 29.64
C ALA A 165 -8.84 6.39 30.39
N ASP A 166 -9.59 5.38 30.81
CA ASP A 166 -9.74 5.01 32.22
C ASP A 166 -10.73 5.93 32.95
N GLU A 167 -11.96 5.45 33.10
CA GLU A 167 -12.71 5.67 34.34
C GLU A 167 -13.46 4.37 34.70
N SER A 168 -12.85 3.63 35.63
CA SER A 168 -13.45 2.89 36.78
C SER A 168 -14.55 1.84 36.56
#